data_AF-A0A1D8GFM0-F1
#
_entry.id   AF-A0A1D8GFM0-F1
#
_cell.length_a   1.000
_cell.length_b   1.000
_cell.length_c   1.000
_cell.angle_alpha   90.00
_cell.angle_beta   90.00
_cell.angle_gamma   90.00
#
_symmetry.space_group_name_H-M   'P 1'
#
loop_
_entity.id
_entity.type
_entity.pdbx_description
1 polymer ?
#
loop_
_entity_poly.entity_id
_entity_poly.type
_entity_poly.pdbx_seq_one_letter_code
_entity_poly.pdbx_strand_id
1 'polypeptide(L)'
;MSKKVIVIFILAFLLYAFILALEDFSPFSGVDDAKTYYLSRGFNETGASNLVTAIYLDYRLYDSIFEASLLLATSAGILFLARKEL
;
A
#
# COMPACT_ATOMS: atom_id res chain seq x y z
N MET A 1 32.49 -9.09 16.83
CA MET A 1 31.90 -9.01 15.48
C MET A 1 31.44 -7.58 15.25
N SER A 2 31.80 -6.94 14.13
CA SER A 2 31.43 -5.53 13.91
C SER A 2 29.91 -5.39 13.72
N LYS A 3 29.32 -4.28 14.20
CA LYS A 3 27.87 -4.00 14.06
C LYS A 3 27.39 -4.14 12.60
N LYS A 4 28.24 -3.78 11.64
CA LYS A 4 27.99 -3.91 10.20
C LYS A 4 27.80 -5.37 9.76
N VAL A 5 28.64 -6.28 10.25
CA VAL A 5 28.52 -7.71 9.94
C VAL A 5 27.19 -8.27 10.47
N ILE A 6 26.80 -7.88 11.68
CA ILE A 6 25.51 -8.27 12.27
C ILE A 6 24.33 -7.78 11.42
N VAL A 7 24.34 -6.51 10.99
CA VAL A 7 23.29 -5.96 10.13
C VAL A 7 23.20 -6.68 8.79
N ILE A 8 24.34 -7.00 8.16
CA ILE A 8 24.38 -7.74 6.90
C ILE A 8 23.75 -9.13 7.05
N PHE A 9 24.07 -9.83 8.15
CA PHE A 9 23.46 -11.13 8.43
C PHE A 9 21.95 -11.04 8.64
N ILE A 10 21.46 -10.01 9.33
CA ILE A 10 20.01 -9.78 9.52
C ILE A 10 19.32 -9.51 8.19
N LEU A 11 19.88 -8.63 7.35
CA LEU A 11 19.31 -8.34 6.03
C LEU A 11 19.30 -9.57 5.12
N ALA A 12 20.37 -10.35 5.12
CA ALA A 12 20.44 -11.60 4.36
C ALA A 12 19.40 -12.61 4.83
N PHE A 13 19.20 -12.73 6.16
CA PHE A 13 18.16 -13.58 6.74
C PHE A 13 16.75 -13.10 6.35
N LEU A 14 16.47 -11.80 6.44
CA LEU A 14 15.17 -11.23 6.04
C LEU A 14 14.90 -11.45 4.54
N LEU A 15 15.91 -11.27 3.69
CA LEU A 15 15.79 -11.52 2.26
C LEU A 15 15.51 -13.01 1.98
N TYR A 16 16.22 -13.91 2.66
CA TYR A 16 16.00 -15.34 2.52
C TYR A 16 14.58 -15.75 2.96
N ALA A 17 14.13 -15.25 4.11
CA ALA A 17 12.76 -15.47 4.59
C ALA A 17 11.70 -14.92 3.61
N PHE A 18 11.96 -13.76 3.00
CA PHE A 18 11.09 -13.17 1.99
C PHE A 18 11.01 -14.05 0.72
N ILE A 19 12.13 -14.58 0.25
CA ILE A 19 12.15 -15.49 -0.91
C ILE A 19 11.33 -16.75 -0.62
N LEU A 20 11.49 -17.36 0.55
CA LEU A 20 10.68 -18.52 0.94
C LEU A 20 9.18 -18.18 0.99
N ALA A 21 8.81 -17.00 1.51
CA ALA A 21 7.42 -16.55 1.54
C ALA A 21 6.82 -16.32 0.14
N LEU A 22 7.65 -16.06 -0.88
CA LEU A 22 7.19 -15.94 -2.27
C LEU A 22 6.96 -17.29 -2.95
N GLU A 23 7.57 -18.38 -2.50
CA GLU A 23 7.35 -19.71 -3.10
C GLU A 23 5.93 -20.23 -2.85
N ASP A 24 5.34 -19.92 -1.70
CA ASP A 24 3.94 -20.25 -1.38
C ASP A 24 2.92 -19.29 -2.05
N PHE A 25 3.40 -18.25 -2.73
CA PHE A 25 2.53 -17.32 -3.44
C PHE A 25 2.06 -17.94 -4.76
N SER A 26 0.90 -18.60 -4.75
CA SER A 26 0.20 -18.94 -5.98
C SER A 26 -0.26 -17.64 -6.66
N PRO A 27 0.23 -17.30 -7.87
CA PRO A 27 -0.07 -16.02 -8.51
C PRO A 27 -1.54 -15.84 -8.89
N PHE A 28 -2.38 -16.88 -8.76
CA PHE A 28 -3.76 -16.89 -9.28
C PHE A 28 -4.83 -17.42 -8.32
N SER A 29 -4.49 -17.83 -7.10
CA SER A 29 -5.52 -18.24 -6.14
C SER A 29 -6.21 -17.02 -5.51
N GLY A 30 -7.24 -16.49 -6.19
CA GLY A 30 -8.14 -15.44 -5.67
C GLY A 30 -8.00 -14.05 -6.30
N VAL A 31 -6.93 -13.79 -7.06
CA VAL A 31 -6.74 -12.50 -7.78
C VAL A 31 -7.71 -12.35 -8.95
N ASP A 32 -8.04 -13.47 -9.62
CA ASP A 32 -9.00 -13.44 -10.73
C ASP A 32 -10.40 -13.08 -10.28
N ASP A 33 -10.82 -13.40 -9.05
CA ASP A 33 -12.17 -13.10 -8.57
C ASP A 33 -12.37 -11.59 -8.38
N ALA A 34 -11.45 -10.92 -7.67
CA ALA A 34 -11.56 -9.48 -7.44
C ALA A 34 -11.42 -8.69 -8.75
N LYS A 35 -10.44 -9.07 -9.59
CA LYS A 35 -10.24 -8.45 -10.91
C LYS A 35 -11.49 -8.60 -11.78
N THR A 36 -12.03 -9.82 -11.88
CA THR A 36 -13.22 -10.09 -12.71
C THR A 36 -14.46 -9.40 -12.15
N TYR A 37 -14.58 -9.33 -10.82
CA TYR A 37 -15.64 -8.58 -10.15
C TYR A 37 -15.61 -7.10 -10.54
N TYR A 38 -14.47 -6.43 -10.37
CA TYR A 38 -14.34 -5.01 -10.69
C TYR A 38 -14.55 -4.74 -12.18
N LEU A 39 -14.01 -5.60 -13.07
CA LEU A 39 -14.19 -5.45 -14.51
C LEU A 39 -15.65 -5.61 -14.95
N SER A 40 -16.39 -6.54 -14.34
CA SER A 40 -17.77 -6.83 -14.74
C SER A 40 -18.80 -5.88 -14.12
N ARG A 41 -18.55 -5.38 -12.91
CA ARG A 41 -19.55 -4.60 -12.15
C ARG A 41 -19.15 -3.16 -11.84
N GLY A 42 -17.87 -2.81 -11.96
CA GLY A 42 -17.35 -1.52 -11.48
C GLY A 42 -18.09 -0.31 -12.04
N PHE A 43 -18.40 -0.28 -13.34
CA PHE A 43 -19.17 0.82 -13.92
C PHE A 43 -20.62 0.86 -13.44
N ASN A 44 -21.27 -0.30 -13.28
CA ASN A 44 -22.68 -0.38 -12.88
C ASN A 44 -22.86 0.02 -11.41
N GLU A 45 -21.94 -0.41 -10.55
CA GLU A 45 -22.00 -0.15 -9.11
C GLU A 45 -21.58 1.28 -8.74
N THR A 46 -20.57 1.84 -9.42
CA THR A 46 -19.97 3.14 -9.04
C THR A 46 -20.30 4.30 -9.98
N GLY A 47 -20.78 3.99 -11.20
CA GLY A 47 -20.97 4.98 -12.26
C GLY A 47 -19.67 5.55 -12.86
N ALA A 48 -18.50 5.16 -12.36
CA ALA A 48 -17.22 5.66 -12.83
C ALA A 48 -16.75 4.89 -14.08
N SER A 49 -16.53 5.62 -15.18
CA SER A 49 -15.99 5.02 -16.42
C SER A 49 -14.53 4.56 -16.28
N ASN A 50 -13.78 5.12 -15.33
CA ASN A 50 -12.42 4.69 -15.04
C ASN A 50 -12.45 3.77 -13.81
N LEU A 51 -12.06 2.51 -14.03
CA LEU A 51 -12.11 1.50 -12.99
C LEU A 51 -11.10 1.75 -11.87
N VAL A 52 -9.96 2.39 -12.18
CA VAL A 52 -8.97 2.73 -11.14
C VAL A 52 -9.60 3.73 -10.17
N THR A 53 -10.23 4.80 -10.67
CA THR A 53 -11.00 5.76 -9.84
C THR A 53 -12.11 5.08 -9.03
N ALA A 54 -12.85 4.15 -9.65
CA ALA A 54 -13.88 3.38 -8.94
C ALA A 54 -13.28 2.62 -7.74
N ILE A 55 -12.10 2.03 -7.92
CA ILE A 55 -11.44 1.25 -6.87
C ILE A 55 -11.01 2.14 -5.71
N TYR A 56 -10.27 3.23 -5.93
CA TYR A 56 -9.73 4.01 -4.81
C TYR A 56 -10.71 5.05 -4.22
N LEU A 57 -11.73 5.49 -4.97
CA LEU A 57 -12.74 6.45 -4.47
C LEU A 57 -14.07 5.82 -4.05
N ASP A 58 -14.34 4.56 -4.39
CA ASP A 58 -15.57 3.87 -4.01
C ASP A 58 -15.26 2.60 -3.19
N TYR A 59 -14.75 1.55 -3.85
CA TYR A 59 -14.52 0.25 -3.19
C TYR A 59 -13.50 0.30 -2.04
N ARG A 60 -12.46 1.13 -2.15
CA ARG A 60 -11.37 1.29 -1.18
C ARG A 60 -11.25 2.73 -0.67
N LEU A 61 -12.39 3.42 -0.57
CA LEU A 61 -12.45 4.81 -0.15
C LEU A 61 -11.68 5.10 1.16
N TYR A 62 -11.74 4.19 2.15
CA TYR A 62 -11.04 4.40 3.42
C TYR A 62 -9.52 4.47 3.28
N ASP A 63 -8.92 3.68 2.38
CA ASP A 63 -7.47 3.70 2.16
C ASP A 63 -7.04 5.08 1.63
N SER A 64 -7.80 5.65 0.68
CA SER A 64 -7.52 6.98 0.12
C SER A 64 -7.84 8.13 1.09
N ILE A 65 -8.90 8.03 1.90
CA ILE A 65 -9.19 9.02 2.95
C ILE A 65 -8.05 9.06 3.97
N PHE A 66 -7.54 7.89 4.38
CA PHE A 66 -6.43 7.84 5.33
C PHE A 66 -5.10 8.29 4.71
N GLU A 67 -4.86 8.01 3.43
CA GLU A 67 -3.70 8.57 2.71
C GLU A 67 -3.74 10.11 2.72
N ALA A 68 -4.88 10.70 2.32
CA ALA A 68 -5.05 12.16 2.33
C ALA A 68 -4.95 12.76 3.74
N SER A 69 -5.52 12.08 4.74
CA SER A 69 -5.44 12.49 6.15
C SER A 69 -4.01 12.45 6.68
N LEU A 70 -3.24 11.42 6.31
CA LEU A 70 -1.83 11.30 6.66
C LEU A 70 -1.02 12.44 6.05
N LEU A 71 -1.20 12.72 4.75
CA LEU A 71 -0.55 13.86 4.08
C LEU A 71 -0.90 15.20 4.74
N LEU A 72 -2.16 15.40 5.12
CA LEU A 72 -2.59 16.59 5.85
C LEU A 72 -1.92 16.69 7.23
N ALA A 73 -1.92 15.60 8.01
CA ALA A 73 -1.28 15.56 9.32
C ALA A 73 0.23 15.80 9.24
N THR A 74 0.91 15.18 8.28
CA THR A 74 2.35 15.37 8.05
C THR A 74 2.66 16.80 7.65
N SER A 75 1.92 17.37 6.70
CA SER A 75 2.14 18.76 6.27
C SER A 75 1.87 19.78 7.38
N ALA A 76 0.79 19.59 8.16
CA ALA A 76 0.51 20.41 9.34
C ALA A 76 1.60 20.29 10.41
N GLY A 77 2.11 19.07 10.65
CA GLY A 77 3.21 18.81 11.58
C GLY A 77 4.51 19.49 11.16
N ILE A 78 4.85 19.45 9.86
CA ILE A 78 6.01 20.14 9.29
C ILE A 78 5.87 21.65 9.47
N LEU A 79 4.70 22.22 9.15
CA LEU A 79 4.45 23.66 9.32
C LEU A 79 4.58 24.10 10.79
N PHE A 80 4.05 23.30 11.71
CA PHE A 80 4.16 23.56 13.14
C PHE A 80 5.61 23.54 13.62
N LEU A 81 6.39 22.53 13.20
CA LEU A 81 7.81 22.42 13.58
C LEU A 81 8.64 23.54 12.96
N ALA A 82 8.42 23.88 11.69
CA ALA A 82 9.12 24.96 11.00
C ALA A 82 8.87 26.33 11.66
N ARG A 83 7.67 26.57 12.21
CA ARG A 83 7.38 27.78 12.98
C ARG A 83 8.15 27.83 14.31
N LYS A 84 8.47 26.70 14.92
CA LYS A 84 9.21 26.64 16.19
C LYS A 84 10.72 26.94 16.03
N GLU A 85 11.25 26.75 14.83
CA GLU A 85 12.67 26.98 14.50
C GLU A 85 12.96 28.40 13.96
N LEU A 86 11.91 29.23 13.81
CA LEU A 86 11.98 30.66 13.48
C LEU A 86 11.73 31.52 14.72
#